data_AF-A0A7L9K4H8-F1
#
_entry.id   AF-A0A7L9K4H8-F1
#
_cell.length_a   1.000
_cell.length_b   1.000
_cell.length_c   1.000
_cell.angle_alpha   90.00
_cell.angle_beta   90.00
_cell.angle_gamma   90.00
#
_symmetry.space_group_name_H-M   'P 1'
#
loop_
_entity.id
_entity.type
_entity.pdbx_description
1 polymer ?
#
loop_
_entity_poly.entity_id
_entity_poly.type
_entity_poly.pdbx_seq_one_letter_code
_entity_poly.pdbx_strand_id
1 'polypeptide(L)'
;CKMMSEDMKQIVQDGKVHVIFRDFPILGESSLKVAQAALAVHMINPNKYIDFYYAALHYKQQFNDESILSIIKSIGITEEDFKVSLA
;
A
#
# COMPACT_ATOMS: atom_id res chain seq x y z
N CYS A 1 -9.39 4.96 -8.31
CA CYS A 1 -8.02 4.48 -8.03
C CYS A 1 -7.77 3.08 -8.59
N LYS A 2 -8.55 2.05 -8.21
CA LYS A 2 -8.31 0.66 -8.64
C LYS A 2 -8.16 0.46 -10.16
N MET A 3 -9.04 1.03 -10.98
CA MET A 3 -8.97 0.87 -12.44
C MET A 3 -7.71 1.47 -13.08
N MET A 4 -7.09 2.46 -12.45
CA MET A 4 -5.88 3.16 -12.92
C MET A 4 -4.58 2.45 -12.50
N SER A 5 -4.65 1.37 -11.70
CA SER A 5 -3.44 0.76 -11.12
C SER A 5 -2.46 0.26 -12.17
N GLU A 6 -2.95 -0.32 -13.28
CA GLU A 6 -2.09 -0.82 -14.35
C GLU A 6 -1.45 0.31 -15.15
N ASP A 7 -2.17 1.40 -15.41
CA ASP A 7 -1.60 2.58 -16.08
C ASP A 7 -0.45 3.18 -15.24
N MET A 8 -0.65 3.30 -13.92
CA MET A 8 0.41 3.75 -13.02
C MET A 8 1.60 2.81 -12.99
N LYS A 9 1.38 1.48 -13.11
CA LYS A 9 2.45 0.49 -13.21
C LYS A 9 3.29 0.67 -14.45
N GLN A 10 2.65 0.92 -15.59
CA GLN A 10 3.36 1.23 -16.83
C GLN A 10 4.18 2.52 -16.69
N ILE A 11 3.60 3.59 -16.13
CA ILE A 11 4.32 4.87 -15.94
C ILE A 11 5.56 4.72 -15.04
N VAL A 12 5.44 3.97 -13.95
CA VAL A 12 6.58 3.70 -13.03
C VAL A 12 7.65 2.87 -13.73
N GLN A 13 7.27 1.84 -14.48
CA GLN A 13 8.20 0.98 -15.22
C GLN A 13 8.92 1.70 -16.36
N ASP A 14 8.24 2.63 -17.02
CA ASP A 14 8.81 3.47 -18.08
C ASP A 14 10.01 4.29 -17.58
N GLY A 15 10.03 4.66 -16.29
CA GLY A 15 11.18 5.34 -15.66
C GLY A 15 11.48 6.75 -16.18
N LYS A 16 10.60 7.33 -17.00
CA LYS A 16 10.78 8.65 -17.64
C LYS A 16 10.41 9.82 -16.74
N VAL A 17 9.66 9.57 -15.67
CA VAL A 17 9.16 10.58 -14.74
C VAL A 17 9.34 10.13 -13.30
N HIS A 18 9.47 11.08 -12.39
CA HIS A 18 9.43 10.82 -10.96
C HIS A 18 7.98 10.84 -10.47
N VAL A 19 7.50 9.72 -9.95
CA VAL A 19 6.12 9.58 -9.46
C VAL A 19 6.09 9.71 -7.94
N ILE A 20 5.31 10.68 -7.45
CA ILE A 20 5.07 10.85 -6.02
C ILE A 20 3.66 10.35 -5.72
N PHE A 21 3.58 9.31 -4.89
CA PHE A 21 2.29 8.80 -4.41
C PHE A 21 1.80 9.63 -3.23
N ARG A 22 0.54 10.06 -3.28
CA ARG A 22 -0.12 10.83 -2.21
C ARG A 22 -1.40 10.09 -1.84
N ASP A 23 -1.38 9.43 -0.68
CA ASP A 23 -2.51 8.67 -0.18
C ASP A 23 -3.56 9.59 0.44
N PHE A 24 -4.75 9.67 -0.19
CA PHE A 24 -5.88 10.48 0.27
C PHE A 24 -7.05 9.58 0.72
N PRO A 25 -7.12 9.20 2.00
CA PRO A 25 -8.13 8.29 2.52
C PRO A 25 -9.48 8.97 2.77
N ILE A 26 -10.17 9.38 1.69
CA ILE A 26 -11.42 10.14 1.76
C ILE A 26 -12.69 9.26 1.83
N LEU A 27 -12.56 7.93 1.75
CA LEU A 27 -13.70 6.99 1.71
C LEU A 27 -13.98 6.32 3.08
N GLY A 28 -13.49 6.91 4.18
CA GLY A 28 -13.75 6.48 5.55
C GLY A 28 -12.62 5.67 6.20
N GLU A 29 -12.90 5.12 7.38
CA GLU A 29 -11.91 4.51 8.29
C GLU A 29 -11.11 3.37 7.64
N SER A 30 -11.79 2.51 6.87
CA SER A 30 -11.13 1.41 6.15
C SER A 30 -10.05 1.93 5.18
N SER A 31 -10.30 3.08 4.51
CA SER A 31 -9.29 3.71 3.64
C SER A 31 -8.17 4.36 4.43
N LEU A 32 -8.48 4.95 5.60
CA LEU A 32 -7.49 5.54 6.49
C LEU A 32 -6.49 4.49 6.99
N LYS A 33 -6.98 3.33 7.43
CA LYS A 33 -6.14 2.21 7.88
C LYS A 33 -5.21 1.71 6.78
N VAL A 34 -5.69 1.59 5.54
CA VAL A 34 -4.87 1.17 4.39
C VAL A 34 -3.80 2.22 4.06
N ALA A 35 -4.13 3.51 4.10
CA ALA A 35 -3.18 4.59 3.86
C ALA A 35 -2.08 4.62 4.94
N GLN A 36 -2.46 4.48 6.21
CA GLN A 36 -1.50 4.37 7.32
C GLN A 36 -0.61 3.14 7.17
N ALA A 37 -1.18 1.99 6.79
CA ALA A 37 -0.41 0.79 6.54
C ALA A 37 0.59 0.96 5.37
N ALA A 38 0.19 1.62 4.29
CA ALA A 38 1.09 1.93 3.17
C ALA A 38 2.27 2.79 3.62
N LEU A 39 2.03 3.81 4.44
CA LEU A 39 3.09 4.66 4.99
C LEU A 39 4.00 3.89 5.97
N ALA A 40 3.45 3.03 6.83
CA ALA A 40 4.26 2.18 7.71
C ALA A 40 5.16 1.23 6.89
N VAL A 41 4.63 0.62 5.82
CA VAL A 41 5.43 -0.17 4.87
C VAL A 41 6.57 0.66 4.27
N HIS A 42 6.30 1.91 3.86
CA HIS A 42 7.32 2.81 3.32
C HIS A 42 8.42 3.13 4.34
N MET A 43 8.06 3.37 5.60
CA MET A 43 9.00 3.66 6.67
C MET A 43 9.93 2.48 6.99
N ILE A 44 9.43 1.24 6.87
CA ILE A 44 10.23 0.02 7.03
C ILE A 44 11.14 -0.20 5.82
N ASN A 45 10.56 -0.18 4.62
CA ASN A 45 11.29 -0.39 3.38
C ASN A 45 10.61 0.37 2.23
N PRO A 46 11.20 1.48 1.76
CA PRO A 46 10.63 2.28 0.67
C PRO A 46 10.35 1.47 -0.61
N ASN A 47 11.15 0.44 -0.91
CA ASN A 47 10.97 -0.40 -2.10
C ASN A 47 9.71 -1.28 -2.01
N LYS A 48 9.19 -1.53 -0.80
CA LYS A 48 7.98 -2.33 -0.57
C LYS A 48 6.68 -1.54 -0.62
N TYR A 49 6.75 -0.21 -0.61
CA TYR A 49 5.57 0.63 -0.74
C TYR A 49 4.79 0.31 -2.01
N ILE A 50 5.48 0.17 -3.15
CA ILE A 50 4.82 -0.07 -4.44
C ILE A 50 4.19 -1.47 -4.52
N ASP A 51 4.83 -2.46 -3.89
CA ASP A 51 4.28 -3.82 -3.76
C ASP A 51 2.97 -3.79 -2.97
N PHE A 52 2.94 -3.08 -1.84
CA PHE A 52 1.74 -2.88 -1.04
C PHE A 52 0.65 -2.12 -1.81
N TYR A 53 1.02 -1.03 -2.49
CA TYR A 53 0.11 -0.19 -3.27
C TYR A 53 -0.66 -1.02 -4.32
N TYR A 54 0.02 -1.86 -5.10
CA TYR A 54 -0.65 -2.71 -6.09
C TYR A 54 -1.49 -3.79 -5.43
N ALA A 55 -0.97 -4.46 -4.39
CA ALA A 55 -1.73 -5.49 -3.67
C ALA A 55 -3.03 -4.92 -3.08
N ALA A 56 -2.98 -3.72 -2.50
CA ALA A 56 -4.15 -3.03 -1.98
C ALA A 56 -5.14 -2.64 -3.08
N LEU A 57 -4.68 -2.12 -4.23
CA LEU A 57 -5.59 -1.78 -5.32
C LEU A 57 -6.23 -3.00 -6.00
N HIS A 58 -5.52 -4.14 -6.06
CA HIS A 58 -6.06 -5.40 -6.59
C HIS A 58 -6.99 -6.13 -5.62
N TYR A 59 -6.94 -5.82 -4.32
CA TYR A 59 -7.83 -6.41 -3.33
C TYR A 59 -9.29 -6.03 -3.59
N LYS A 60 -10.14 -7.04 -3.84
CA LYS A 60 -11.53 -6.82 -4.31
C LYS A 60 -12.54 -6.56 -3.19
N GLN A 61 -12.24 -7.03 -1.99
CA GLN A 61 -13.16 -6.95 -0.85
C GLN A 61 -12.93 -5.67 -0.03
N GLN A 62 -13.74 -5.46 1.00
CA GLN A 62 -13.53 -4.38 1.95
C GLN A 62 -12.35 -4.70 2.88
N PHE A 63 -11.54 -3.70 3.21
CA PHE A 63 -10.41 -3.89 4.10
C PHE A 63 -10.83 -3.94 5.55
N ASN A 64 -10.25 -4.91 6.25
CA ASN A 64 -10.18 -5.03 7.69
C ASN A 64 -8.72 -5.28 8.12
N ASP A 65 -8.46 -5.31 9.42
CA ASP A 65 -7.10 -5.41 9.96
C ASP A 65 -6.40 -6.72 9.53
N GLU A 66 -7.15 -7.83 9.45
CA GLU A 66 -6.64 -9.14 9.00
C GLU A 66 -6.21 -9.13 7.52
N SER A 67 -7.01 -8.53 6.65
CA SER A 67 -6.70 -8.42 5.21
C SER A 67 -5.48 -7.55 4.95
N ILE A 68 -5.33 -6.46 5.71
CA ILE A 68 -4.17 -5.58 5.63
C ILE A 68 -2.92 -6.35 6.07
N LEU A 69 -2.99 -7.05 7.21
CA LEU A 69 -1.90 -7.86 7.71
C LEU A 69 -1.51 -9.00 6.76
N SER A 70 -2.49 -9.63 6.10
CA SER A 70 -2.25 -10.65 5.07
C SER A 70 -1.45 -10.10 3.89
N ILE A 71 -1.79 -8.89 3.41
CA ILE A 71 -1.05 -8.22 2.34
C ILE A 71 0.38 -7.86 2.78
N ILE A 72 0.55 -7.36 4.01
CA ILE A 72 1.87 -7.02 4.57
C ILE A 72 2.77 -8.27 4.62
N LYS A 73 2.23 -9.40 5.08
CA LYS A 73 2.95 -10.67 5.11
C LYS A 73 3.30 -11.17 3.71
N SER A 74 2.41 -11.00 2.73
CA SER A 74 2.65 -11.45 1.35
C SER A 74 3.76 -10.69 0.63
N ILE A 75 4.00 -9.43 1.01
CA ILE A 75 5.11 -8.62 0.47
C ILE A 75 6.42 -8.80 1.26
N GLY A 76 6.44 -9.65 2.30
CA GLY A 76 7.62 -10.02 3.06
C GLY A 76 7.94 -9.12 4.25
N ILE A 77 6.94 -8.40 4.79
CA ILE A 77 7.10 -7.62 6.03
C ILE A 77 6.53 -8.41 7.20
N THR A 78 7.26 -8.43 8.32
CA THR A 78 6.83 -9.13 9.54
C THR A 78 5.74 -8.35 10.26
N GLU A 79 4.92 -9.05 11.04
CA GLU A 79 3.86 -8.40 11.83
C GLU A 79 4.45 -7.51 12.92
N GLU A 80 5.59 -7.93 13.48
CA GLU A 80 6.33 -7.22 14.51
C GLU A 80 6.85 -5.87 13.99
N ASP A 81 7.57 -5.88 12.86
CA ASP A 81 8.09 -4.65 12.24
C ASP A 81 6.95 -3.70 11.86
N PHE A 82 5.86 -4.25 11.32
CA PHE A 82 4.68 -3.47 10.96
C PHE A 82 4.05 -2.77 12.17
N LYS A 83 3.85 -3.48 13.29
CA LYS A 83 3.28 -2.90 14.51
C LYS A 83 4.18 -1.81 15.09
N VAL A 84 5.50 -1.98 15.04
CA VAL A 84 6.46 -0.96 15.49
C VAL A 84 6.37 0.29 14.61
N SER A 85 6.27 0.13 13.29
CA SER A 85 6.20 1.28 12.38
C SER A 85 4.84 1.98 12.37
N LEU A 86 3.77 1.32 12.81
CA LEU A 86 2.43 1.90 12.87
C LEU A 86 2.22 2.75 14.13
N ALA A 87 3.02 2.53 15.18
CA ALA A 87 2.98 3.25 16.46
C ALA A 87 3.62 4.64 16.36
#